data_AF-A0A7D9HB24-F1
#
_entry.id   AF-A0A7D9HB24-F1
#
_cell.length_a   1.000
_cell.length_b   1.000
_cell.length_c   1.000
_cell.angle_alpha   90.00
_cell.angle_beta   90.00
_cell.angle_gamma   90.00
#
_symmetry.space_group_name_H-M   'P 1'
#
loop_
_entity.id
_entity.type
_entity.pdbx_description
1 polymer ?
#
loop_
_entity_poly.entity_id
_entity_poly.type
_entity_poly.pdbx_seq_one_letter_code
_entity_poly.pdbx_strand_id
1 'polypeptide(L)'
;MDVCGHTTLLCEYKEKMYVLRFYVIDSDECPILGLKACQELNLIQRVNEMKLTTTESIMQEYADVFDNKTLGCLPVQHTINLKEDAKPVIHAPRKIPVAIRSIDVAICNI
;
A
#
# COMPACT_ATOMS: atom_id res chain seq x y z
N MET A 1 22.89 -28.88 -8.07
CA MET A 1 21.76 -29.21 -8.97
C MET A 1 22.19 -28.88 -10.39
N ASP A 2 22.79 -29.83 -11.07
CA ASP A 2 23.09 -29.68 -12.49
C ASP A 2 21.87 -30.14 -13.29
N VAL A 3 21.31 -29.22 -14.06
CA VAL A 3 20.14 -29.49 -14.91
C VAL A 3 20.64 -30.09 -16.21
N CYS A 4 20.37 -31.37 -16.42
CA CYS A 4 20.73 -32.12 -17.62
C CYS A 4 19.86 -31.77 -18.83
N GLY A 5 18.66 -31.25 -18.59
CA GLY A 5 17.77 -30.83 -19.65
C GLY A 5 16.38 -30.46 -19.16
N HIS A 6 15.44 -30.34 -20.11
CA HIS A 6 14.04 -30.17 -19.80
C HIS A 6 13.19 -30.96 -20.78
N THR A 7 12.01 -31.36 -20.33
CA THR A 7 11.00 -32.02 -21.15
C THR A 7 9.63 -31.44 -20.82
N THR A 8 8.71 -31.54 -21.77
CA THR A 8 7.32 -31.11 -21.58
C THR A 8 6.44 -32.34 -21.62
N LEU A 9 5.71 -32.58 -20.54
CA LEU A 9 4.86 -33.75 -20.38
C LEU A 9 3.40 -33.34 -20.28
N LEU A 10 2.53 -34.15 -20.88
CA LEU A 10 1.09 -34.05 -20.70
C LEU A 10 0.71 -34.78 -19.40
N CYS A 11 0.23 -34.02 -18.42
CA CYS A 11 -0.08 -34.49 -17.09
C CYS A 11 -1.59 -34.41 -16.83
N GLU A 12 -2.16 -35.44 -16.20
CA GLU A 12 -3.56 -35.42 -15.78
C GLU A 12 -3.66 -35.06 -14.29
N TYR A 13 -4.55 -34.13 -13.95
CA TYR A 13 -4.88 -33.81 -12.58
C TYR A 13 -6.35 -33.38 -12.46
N LYS A 14 -7.12 -34.02 -11.57
CA LYS A 14 -8.56 -33.77 -11.38
C LYS A 14 -9.34 -33.76 -12.71
N GLU A 15 -9.18 -34.82 -13.51
CA GLU A 15 -9.87 -35.03 -14.79
C GLU A 15 -9.58 -33.93 -15.85
N LYS A 16 -8.50 -33.16 -15.65
CA LYS A 16 -8.03 -32.14 -16.59
C LYS A 16 -6.60 -32.44 -17.02
N MET A 17 -6.31 -32.17 -18.28
CA MET A 17 -4.99 -32.35 -18.86
C MET A 17 -4.22 -31.03 -18.88
N TYR A 18 -2.97 -31.06 -18.42
CA TYR A 18 -2.08 -29.91 -18.32
C TYR A 18 -0.74 -30.24 -18.98
N VAL A 19 -0.22 -29.29 -19.77
CA VAL A 19 1.08 -29.43 -20.43
C VAL A 19 2.12 -28.75 -19.55
N LEU A 20 2.90 -29.54 -18.81
CA LEU A 20 3.85 -29.03 -17.81
C LEU A 20 5.30 -29.27 -18.25
N ARG A 21 6.17 -28.30 -17.97
CA ARG A 21 7.61 -28.39 -18.22
C ARG A 21 8.34 -28.90 -16.98
N PHE A 22 9.07 -29.99 -17.14
CA PHE A 22 9.92 -30.58 -16.12
C PHE A 22 11.40 -30.36 -16.46
N TYR A 23 12.22 -30.16 -15.43
CA TYR A 23 13.67 -30.12 -15.55
C TYR A 23 14.24 -31.45 -15.09
N VAL A 24 15.12 -32.02 -15.91
CA VAL A 24 15.81 -33.28 -15.61
C VAL A 24 17.11 -32.94 -14.90
N ILE A 25 17.33 -33.54 -13.74
CA ILE A 25 18.52 -33.36 -12.90
C ILE A 25 19.21 -34.71 -12.75
N ASP A 26 20.55 -34.72 -12.73
CA ASP A 26 21.35 -35.92 -12.44
C ASP A 26 21.60 -36.04 -10.93
N SER A 27 20.50 -36.21 -10.19
CA SER A 27 20.50 -36.38 -8.74
C SER A 27 19.20 -37.02 -8.28
N ASP A 28 19.27 -37.90 -7.30
CA ASP A 28 18.12 -38.66 -6.80
C ASP A 28 17.39 -37.89 -5.68
N GLU A 29 16.80 -36.74 -6.03
CA GLU A 29 16.07 -35.86 -5.12
C GLU A 29 14.56 -35.92 -5.33
N CYS A 30 13.78 -35.57 -4.30
CA CYS A 30 12.32 -35.52 -4.42
C CYS A 30 11.89 -34.41 -5.38
N PRO A 31 11.12 -34.72 -6.45
CA PRO A 31 10.71 -33.72 -7.42
C PRO A 31 9.75 -32.72 -6.78
N ILE A 32 10.04 -31.43 -6.96
CA ILE A 32 9.17 -30.34 -6.52
C ILE A 32 8.46 -29.70 -7.69
N LEU A 33 7.25 -29.20 -7.42
CA LEU A 33 6.49 -28.47 -8.42
C LEU A 33 6.76 -26.98 -8.28
N GLY A 34 7.21 -26.36 -9.37
CA GLY A 34 7.47 -24.92 -9.41
C GLY A 34 6.20 -24.09 -9.28
N LEU A 35 6.35 -22.83 -8.84
CA LEU A 35 5.24 -21.89 -8.65
C LEU A 35 4.27 -21.86 -9.84
N LYS A 36 4.81 -21.72 -11.06
CA LYS A 36 4.02 -21.65 -12.29
C LYS A 36 3.12 -22.88 -12.47
N ALA A 37 3.67 -24.07 -12.27
CA ALA A 37 2.91 -25.31 -12.41
C ALA A 37 1.88 -25.47 -11.27
N CYS A 38 2.21 -25.05 -10.03
CA CYS A 38 1.24 -24.99 -8.94
C CYS A 38 0.07 -24.03 -9.23
N GLN A 39 0.33 -22.90 -9.90
CA GLN A 39 -0.70 -21.95 -10.32
C GLN A 39 -1.57 -22.53 -11.44
N GLU A 40 -0.95 -23.13 -12.47
CA GLU A 40 -1.67 -23.76 -13.59
C GLU A 40 -2.55 -24.91 -13.13
N LEU A 41 -2.07 -25.72 -12.18
CA LEU A 41 -2.82 -26.82 -11.57
C LEU A 41 -3.82 -26.37 -10.49
N ASN A 42 -3.91 -25.07 -10.21
CA ASN A 42 -4.73 -24.49 -9.13
C ASN A 42 -4.48 -25.16 -7.76
N LEU A 43 -3.24 -25.54 -7.47
CA LEU A 43 -2.82 -26.09 -6.17
C LEU A 43 -2.66 -25.00 -5.11
N ILE A 44 -2.44 -23.77 -5.56
CA ILE A 44 -2.33 -22.60 -4.71
C ILE A 44 -3.36 -21.56 -5.12
N GLN A 45 -4.03 -20.97 -4.13
CA GLN A 45 -4.98 -19.88 -4.32
C GLN A 45 -4.53 -18.70 -3.46
N ARG A 46 -4.40 -17.51 -4.08
CA ARG A 46 -4.15 -16.27 -3.35
C ARG A 46 -5.49 -15.71 -2.87
N VAL A 47 -5.80 -15.90 -1.60
CA VAL A 47 -7.09 -15.48 -1.02
C VAL A 47 -7.14 -13.98 -0.72
N ASN A 48 -6.00 -13.39 -0.34
CA ASN A 48 -5.86 -11.96 -0.04
C ASN A 48 -5.01 -11.27 -1.11
N GLU A 49 -5.34 -11.48 -2.38
CA GLU A 49 -4.69 -10.73 -3.45
C GLU A 49 -5.17 -9.28 -3.40
N MET A 50 -4.30 -8.38 -2.91
CA MET A 50 -4.49 -6.96 -3.19
C MET A 50 -4.38 -6.81 -4.70
N LYS A 51 -5.51 -6.54 -5.36
CA LYS A 51 -5.50 -6.08 -6.74
C LYS A 51 -4.54 -4.90 -6.80
N LEU A 52 -3.69 -4.86 -7.83
CA LEU A 52 -2.81 -3.74 -8.08
C LEU A 52 -3.69 -2.55 -8.51
N THR A 53 -4.32 -1.89 -7.55
CA THR A 53 -5.09 -0.67 -7.77
C THR A 53 -4.09 0.46 -7.99
N THR A 54 -4.23 1.18 -9.10
CA THR A 54 -3.40 2.35 -9.35
C THR A 54 -3.78 3.44 -8.36
N THR A 55 -2.85 4.35 -8.05
CA THR A 55 -3.13 5.48 -7.16
C THR A 55 -4.32 6.30 -7.64
N GLU A 56 -4.50 6.45 -8.96
CA GLU A 56 -5.66 7.14 -9.53
C GLU A 56 -6.97 6.41 -9.21
N SER A 57 -6.99 5.08 -9.23
CA SER A 57 -8.20 4.31 -8.90
C SER A 57 -8.64 4.53 -7.44
N ILE A 58 -7.69 4.58 -6.51
CA ILE A 58 -7.96 4.84 -5.09
C ILE A 58 -8.42 6.29 -4.87
N MET A 59 -7.77 7.25 -5.54
CA MET A 59 -8.17 8.67 -5.47
C MET A 59 -9.58 8.90 -6.04
N GLN A 60 -9.97 8.15 -7.08
CA GLN A 60 -11.32 8.22 -7.63
C GLN A 60 -12.35 7.56 -6.71
N GLU A 61 -12.03 6.40 -6.13
CA GLU A 61 -12.92 5.68 -5.22
C GLU A 61 -13.21 6.47 -3.94
N TYR A 62 -12.20 7.15 -3.40
CA TYR A 62 -12.28 7.92 -2.16
C TYR A 62 -12.06 9.42 -2.42
N ALA A 63 -12.71 9.95 -3.45
CA ALA A 63 -12.57 11.35 -3.87
C ALA A 63 -13.05 12.36 -2.80
N ASP A 64 -13.95 11.94 -1.91
CA ASP A 64 -14.44 12.72 -0.77
C ASP A 64 -13.40 12.85 0.36
N VAL A 65 -12.51 11.85 0.50
CA VAL A 65 -11.42 11.84 1.48
C VAL A 65 -10.17 12.51 0.90
N PHE A 66 -9.86 12.25 -0.37
CA PHE A 66 -8.66 12.74 -1.06
C PHE A 66 -8.95 13.91 -1.99
N ASP A 67 -9.78 14.87 -1.55
CA ASP A 67 -9.95 16.12 -2.29
C ASP A 67 -8.65 16.96 -2.21
N ASN A 68 -8.01 17.17 -3.35
CA ASN A 68 -6.81 17.99 -3.46
C ASN A 68 -7.10 19.48 -3.67
N LYS A 69 -8.37 19.87 -3.74
CA LYS A 69 -8.81 21.25 -4.05
C LYS A 69 -9.21 22.03 -2.81
N THR A 70 -9.75 21.37 -1.78
CA THR A 70 -10.26 22.05 -0.59
C THR A 70 -9.70 21.45 0.70
N LEU A 71 -9.56 22.30 1.72
CA LEU A 71 -9.30 21.84 3.08
C LEU A 71 -10.64 21.47 3.71
N GLY A 72 -10.78 20.21 4.14
CA GLY A 72 -12.00 19.73 4.80
C GLY A 72 -12.34 20.49 6.08
N CYS A 73 -13.62 20.52 6.46
CA CYS A 73 -14.09 21.14 7.70
C CYS A 73 -14.87 20.11 8.54
N LEU A 74 -14.50 19.99 9.81
CA LEU A 74 -15.25 19.15 10.75
C LEU A 74 -16.58 19.84 11.08
N PRO A 75 -17.73 19.15 11.02
CA PRO A 75 -19.05 19.77 11.23
C PRO A 75 -19.37 20.05 12.71
N VAL A 76 -18.36 20.04 13.58
CA VAL A 76 -18.53 20.13 15.04
C VAL A 76 -17.82 21.35 15.57
N GLN A 77 -18.53 22.11 16.41
CA GLN A 77 -17.95 23.22 17.14
C GLN A 77 -17.22 22.70 18.39
N HIS A 78 -15.95 23.07 18.53
CA HIS A 78 -15.16 22.72 19.71
C HIS A 78 -15.19 23.85 20.75
N THR A 79 -15.34 23.51 22.02
CA THR A 79 -15.28 24.46 23.15
C THR A 79 -14.03 24.20 23.96
N ILE A 80 -13.18 25.22 24.11
CA ILE A 80 -11.95 25.16 24.90
C ILE A 80 -12.29 25.62 26.32
N ASN A 81 -12.24 24.69 27.28
CA ASN A 81 -12.51 25.00 28.69
C ASN A 81 -11.21 25.37 29.41
N LEU A 82 -11.22 26.53 30.07
CA LEU A 82 -10.11 27.00 30.89
C LEU A 82 -10.26 26.53 32.34
N LYS A 83 -9.13 26.49 33.06
CA LYS A 83 -9.15 26.36 34.53
C LYS A 83 -9.73 27.64 35.15
N GLU A 84 -10.36 27.52 36.31
CA GLU A 84 -11.02 28.64 37.02
C GLU A 84 -10.07 29.82 37.31
N ASP A 85 -8.79 29.54 37.54
CA ASP A 85 -7.75 30.52 37.88
C ASP A 85 -6.81 30.85 36.70
N ALA A 86 -7.21 30.52 35.47
CA ALA A 86 -6.40 30.74 34.28
C ALA A 86 -6.11 32.25 34.07
N LYS A 87 -4.83 32.60 33.99
CA LYS A 87 -4.39 33.99 33.74
C LYS A 87 -4.03 34.15 32.26
N PRO A 88 -4.52 35.19 31.58
CA PRO A 88 -4.11 35.47 30.21
C PRO A 88 -2.63 35.85 30.19
N VAL A 89 -1.87 35.27 29.25
CA VAL A 89 -0.45 35.54 29.08
C VAL A 89 -0.22 36.06 27.67
N ILE A 90 0.40 37.24 27.57
CA ILE A 90 0.81 37.81 26.29
C ILE A 90 2.29 37.49 26.08
N HIS A 91 2.58 36.72 25.04
CA HIS A 91 3.95 36.45 24.62
C HIS A 91 4.33 37.39 23.47
N ALA A 92 5.47 38.09 23.59
CA ALA A 92 6.00 38.88 22.49
C ALA A 92 6.33 37.99 21.28
N PRO A 93 6.17 38.48 20.04
CA PRO A 93 6.55 37.73 18.84
C PRO A 93 8.00 37.24 18.92
N ARG A 94 8.23 35.96 18.62
CA ARG A 94 9.59 35.40 18.63
C ARG A 94 10.43 36.05 17.53
N LYS A 95 11.72 36.30 17.79
CA LYS A 95 12.65 36.72 16.74
C LYS A 95 12.84 35.55 15.76
N ILE A 96 12.47 35.78 14.50
CA ILE A 96 12.58 34.80 13.43
C ILE A 96 13.68 35.26 12.46
N PRO A 97 14.62 34.38 12.03
CA PRO A 97 15.62 34.68 11.00
C PRO A 97 14.99 35.29 9.74
N VAL A 98 15.68 36.27 9.15
CA VAL A 98 15.18 36.99 7.95
C VAL A 98 14.87 36.05 6.79
N ALA A 99 15.66 34.98 6.64
CA ALA A 99 15.53 33.98 5.58
C ALA A 99 14.20 33.22 5.58
N ILE A 100 13.45 33.19 6.69
CA ILE A 100 12.16 32.48 6.78
C ILE A 100 10.96 33.42 6.98
N ARG A 101 11.19 34.75 6.86
CA ARG A 101 10.11 35.75 6.94
C ARG A 101 9.17 35.75 5.74
N SER A 102 9.59 35.16 4.62
CA SER A 102 8.80 35.02 3.38
C SER A 102 7.81 33.85 3.41
N ILE A 103 7.82 33.03 4.46
CA ILE A 103 6.70 32.16 4.75
C ILE A 103 5.69 33.04 5.49
N ASP A 104 4.71 33.57 4.76
CA ASP A 104 3.59 34.34 5.30
C ASP A 104 2.79 33.44 6.25
N VAL A 105 3.26 33.30 7.49
CA VAL A 105 2.44 32.85 8.60
C VAL A 105 1.48 33.98 8.85
N ALA A 106 0.23 33.86 8.36
CA ALA A 106 -0.84 34.77 8.66
C ALA A 106 -0.97 34.91 10.18
N ILE A 107 -0.36 35.96 10.73
CA ILE A 107 -0.53 36.33 12.12
C ILE A 107 -1.97 36.79 12.21
N CYS A 108 -2.79 35.98 12.89
CA CYS A 108 -4.19 36.27 13.15
C CYS A 108 -4.26 37.63 13.87
N ASN A 109 -4.63 38.67 13.13
CA ASN A 109 -4.96 39.97 13.71
C ASN A 109 -6.32 39.80 14.40
N ILE A 110 -6.28 39.92 15.73
CA ILE A 110 -7.45 40.04 16.60
C ILE A 110 -8.16 41.36 16.30
#